data_AF-A0A1Z9LQ73-F1
#
_entry.id   AF-A0A1Z9LQ73-F1
#
_cell.length_a   1.000
_cell.length_b   1.000
_cell.length_c   1.000
_cell.angle_alpha   90.00
_cell.angle_beta   90.00
_cell.angle_gamma   90.00
#
_symmetry.space_group_name_H-M   'P 1'
#
loop_
_entity.id
_entity.type
_entity.pdbx_description
1 polymer ?
#
loop_
_entity_poly.entity_id
_entity_poly.type
_entity_poly.pdbx_seq_one_letter_code
_entity_poly.pdbx_strand_id
1 'polypeptide(L)'
;MKTSNQEPKPYKAGEIIYSHNDPAEFIFLIHSGKVRIESKHGLELGVLETGEIFGEVGHIIESPRTVTAVAMTNSLIRIIDEKTVKEKMNKADPVLAAIVRGLSLRIGDANALAEKHWLELNVYKSLKK
;
A
#
# COMPACT_ATOMS: atom_id res chain seq x y z
N MET A 1 -17.36 -20.71 4.22
CA MET A 1 -16.57 -19.50 4.57
C MET A 1 -16.68 -18.55 3.38
N LYS A 2 -17.57 -17.55 3.44
CA LYS A 2 -17.78 -16.63 2.31
C LYS A 2 -16.64 -15.62 2.32
N THR A 3 -15.63 -15.82 1.48
CA THR A 3 -14.82 -14.69 1.00
C THR A 3 -15.83 -13.66 0.50
N SER A 4 -15.74 -12.41 0.98
CA SER A 4 -16.46 -11.28 0.40
C SER A 4 -16.25 -11.36 -1.11
N ASN A 5 -17.28 -11.81 -1.84
CA ASN A 5 -17.19 -12.21 -3.24
C ASN A 5 -17.41 -10.97 -4.12
N GLN A 6 -16.78 -9.87 -3.73
CA GLN A 6 -16.87 -8.63 -4.48
C GLN A 6 -16.03 -8.77 -5.74
N GLU A 7 -16.68 -8.51 -6.87
CA GLU A 7 -16.03 -8.41 -8.17
C GLU A 7 -14.90 -7.36 -8.11
N PRO A 8 -13.75 -7.62 -8.77
CA PRO A 8 -12.68 -6.64 -8.86
C PRO A 8 -13.21 -5.30 -9.41
N LYS A 9 -12.84 -4.20 -8.75
CA LYS A 9 -13.19 -2.85 -9.18
C LYS A 9 -12.23 -2.38 -10.27
N PRO A 10 -12.72 -1.82 -11.39
CA PRO A 10 -11.87 -1.25 -12.42
C PRO A 10 -11.33 0.13 -12.02
N TYR A 11 -10.07 0.37 -12.39
CA TYR A 11 -9.38 1.66 -12.28
C TYR A 11 -8.70 1.96 -13.62
N LYS A 12 -8.80 3.20 -14.11
CA LYS A 12 -8.11 3.62 -15.35
C LYS A 12 -6.65 3.96 -15.06
N ALA A 13 -5.80 3.91 -16.09
CA ALA A 13 -4.44 4.43 -15.99
C ALA A 13 -4.44 5.89 -15.51
N GLY A 14 -3.61 6.20 -14.51
CA GLY A 14 -3.52 7.49 -13.83
C GLY A 14 -4.52 7.70 -12.69
N GLU A 15 -5.47 6.77 -12.47
CA GLU A 15 -6.48 6.91 -11.42
C GLU A 15 -5.88 6.62 -10.04
N ILE A 16 -6.16 7.49 -9.08
CA ILE A 16 -5.77 7.30 -7.67
C ILE A 16 -6.70 6.27 -7.04
N ILE A 17 -6.13 5.21 -6.49
CA ILE A 17 -6.87 4.15 -5.79
C ILE A 17 -7.18 4.56 -4.36
N TYR A 18 -6.18 5.14 -3.68
CA TYR A 18 -6.30 5.87 -2.42
C TYR A 18 -5.11 6.83 -2.27
N SER A 19 -5.29 7.85 -1.46
CA SER A 19 -4.26 8.85 -1.15
C SER A 19 -3.62 8.60 0.21
N HIS A 20 -2.40 9.08 0.38
CA HIS A 20 -1.80 9.26 1.70
C HIS A 20 -2.78 9.98 2.64
N ASN A 21 -2.81 9.54 3.90
CA ASN A 21 -3.67 10.01 4.98
C ASN A 21 -5.18 9.70 4.85
N ASP A 22 -5.61 9.01 3.81
CA ASP A 22 -6.96 8.45 3.77
C ASP A 22 -7.15 7.40 4.89
N PRO A 23 -8.38 7.14 5.34
CA PRO A 23 -8.68 6.02 6.23
C PRO A 23 -8.22 4.67 5.64
N ALA A 24 -7.65 3.80 6.49
CA ALA A 24 -7.08 2.51 6.09
C ALA A 24 -8.06 1.33 6.29
N GLU A 25 -9.28 1.44 5.75
CA GLU A 25 -10.39 0.50 6.00
C GLU A 25 -10.34 -0.78 5.12
N PHE A 26 -9.48 -0.81 4.11
CA PHE A 26 -9.42 -1.90 3.11
C PHE A 26 -7.99 -2.30 2.79
N ILE A 27 -7.80 -3.55 2.36
CA ILE A 27 -6.58 -4.03 1.70
C ILE A 27 -6.92 -4.38 0.25
N PHE A 28 -5.95 -4.24 -0.64
CA PHE A 28 -6.17 -4.42 -2.07
C PHE A 28 -5.29 -5.54 -2.62
N LEU A 29 -5.82 -6.30 -3.57
CA LEU A 29 -5.07 -7.26 -4.36
C LEU A 29 -5.21 -6.91 -5.84
N ILE A 30 -4.07 -6.83 -6.53
CA ILE A 30 -4.04 -6.56 -7.97
C ILE A 30 -4.48 -7.82 -8.71
N HIS A 31 -5.68 -7.79 -9.28
CA HIS A 31 -6.19 -8.89 -10.12
C HIS A 31 -5.63 -8.82 -11.54
N SER A 32 -5.46 -7.61 -12.08
CA SER A 32 -4.71 -7.35 -13.31
C SER A 32 -4.21 -5.91 -13.35
N GLY A 33 -3.15 -5.67 -14.12
CA GLY A 33 -2.55 -4.34 -14.32
C GLY A 33 -1.37 -4.07 -13.39
N LYS A 34 -1.01 -2.78 -13.27
CA LYS A 34 0.11 -2.29 -12.45
C LYS A 34 -0.32 -1.10 -11.58
N VAL A 35 0.25 -1.01 -10.39
CA VAL A 35 -0.01 0.05 -9.42
C VAL A 35 1.30 0.64 -8.93
N ARG A 36 1.44 1.95 -9.02
CA ARG A 36 2.57 2.71 -8.48
C ARG A 36 2.27 3.11 -7.05
N ILE A 37 3.26 2.96 -6.16
CA ILE A 37 3.21 3.44 -4.79
C ILE A 37 4.05 4.71 -4.67
N GLU A 38 3.43 5.79 -4.18
CA GLU A 38 4.06 7.09 -3.95
C GLU A 38 4.07 7.42 -2.46
N SER A 39 5.21 7.92 -1.98
CA SER A 39 5.29 8.56 -0.66
C SER A 39 4.45 9.85 -0.60
N LYS A 40 4.30 10.42 0.61
CA LYS A 40 3.50 11.63 0.84
C LYS A 40 3.98 12.86 0.04
N HIS A 41 5.25 12.94 -0.33
CA HIS A 41 5.84 14.03 -1.13
C HIS A 41 6.11 13.62 -2.58
N GLY A 42 5.59 12.49 -3.04
CA GLY A 42 5.63 12.09 -4.44
C GLY A 42 6.89 11.35 -4.89
N LEU A 43 7.76 10.90 -3.97
CA LEU A 43 8.76 9.90 -4.31
C LEU A 43 8.05 8.59 -4.68
N GLU A 44 8.32 8.08 -5.89
CA GLU A 44 7.95 6.72 -6.29
C GLU A 44 8.75 5.70 -5.47
N LEU A 45 8.05 4.90 -4.68
CA LEU A 45 8.63 3.87 -3.81
C LEU A 45 8.72 2.51 -4.50
N GLY A 46 7.90 2.31 -5.54
CA GLY A 46 7.92 1.09 -6.34
C GLY A 46 6.66 0.93 -7.21
N VAL A 47 6.70 -0.08 -8.06
CA VAL A 47 5.60 -0.50 -8.92
C VAL A 47 5.26 -1.95 -8.59
N LEU A 48 3.98 -2.17 -8.29
CA LEU A 48 3.40 -3.46 -7.98
C LEU A 48 2.63 -4.00 -9.18
N GLU A 49 2.65 -5.32 -9.34
CA GLU A 49 2.09 -6.05 -10.46
C GLU A 49 1.00 -7.05 -10.02
N THR A 50 0.50 -7.82 -10.99
CA THR A 50 -0.58 -8.78 -10.76
C THR A 50 -0.22 -9.83 -9.71
N GLY A 51 -1.13 -10.05 -8.76
CA GLY A 51 -0.94 -10.99 -7.65
C GLY A 51 -0.38 -10.34 -6.37
N GLU A 52 0.09 -9.10 -6.42
CA GLU A 52 0.60 -8.40 -5.26
C GLU A 52 -0.51 -7.72 -4.44
N ILE A 53 -0.28 -7.65 -3.12
CA ILE A 53 -1.13 -6.99 -2.15
C ILE A 53 -0.55 -5.62 -1.82
N PHE A 54 -1.42 -4.64 -1.59
CA PHE A 54 -1.04 -3.31 -1.13
C PHE A 54 -2.07 -2.68 -0.20
N GLY A 55 -1.63 -1.66 0.53
CA GLY A 55 -2.46 -0.95 1.52
C GLY A 55 -2.53 -1.68 2.88
N GLU A 56 -1.69 -2.68 3.11
CA GLU A 56 -1.63 -3.46 4.33
C GLU A 56 -0.95 -2.73 5.49
N VAL A 57 0.03 -1.85 5.21
CA VAL A 57 0.82 -1.20 6.26
C VAL A 57 -0.06 -0.41 7.23
N GLY A 58 -0.85 0.55 6.73
CA GLY A 58 -1.72 1.38 7.58
C GLY A 58 -2.70 0.56 8.41
N HIS A 59 -3.19 -0.55 7.84
CA HIS A 59 -4.06 -1.48 8.57
C HIS A 59 -3.33 -2.19 9.72
N ILE A 60 -2.11 -2.69 9.48
CA ILE A 60 -1.33 -3.47 10.46
C ILE A 60 -0.80 -2.61 11.60
N ILE A 61 -0.48 -1.34 11.32
CA ILE A 61 0.08 -0.40 12.30
C ILE A 61 -0.96 0.55 12.89
N GLU A 62 -2.24 0.35 12.58
CA GLU A 62 -3.37 1.16 13.03
C GLU A 62 -3.20 2.66 12.74
N SER A 63 -2.73 2.98 11.53
CA SER A 63 -2.55 4.34 11.03
C SER A 63 -3.39 4.61 9.78
N PRO A 64 -3.64 5.89 9.43
CA PRO A 64 -4.07 6.26 8.08
C PRO A 64 -3.10 5.71 7.00
N ARG A 65 -3.50 5.81 5.72
CA ARG A 65 -2.65 5.41 4.59
C ARG A 65 -1.30 6.11 4.65
N THR A 66 -0.22 5.33 4.62
CA THR A 66 1.16 5.84 4.71
C THR A 66 1.71 6.30 3.35
N VAL A 67 1.04 5.93 2.26
CA VAL A 67 1.44 6.14 0.87
C VAL A 67 0.19 6.41 0.02
N THR A 68 0.39 6.93 -1.19
CA THR A 68 -0.63 7.05 -2.25
C THR A 68 -0.45 5.88 -3.23
N ALA A 69 -1.55 5.27 -3.66
CA ALA A 69 -1.54 4.22 -4.68
C ALA A 69 -2.23 4.70 -5.96
N VAL A 70 -1.55 4.58 -7.10
CA VAL A 70 -2.03 5.05 -8.40
C VAL A 70 -1.96 3.95 -9.43
N ALA A 71 -3.05 3.70 -10.16
CA ALA A 71 -3.04 2.74 -11.26
C ALA A 71 -2.15 3.25 -12.40
N MET A 72 -1.12 2.49 -12.80
CA MET A 72 -0.26 2.86 -13.94
C MET A 72 -0.84 2.44 -15.28
N THR A 73 -1.62 1.35 -15.27
CA THR A 73 -2.36 0.83 -16.41
C THR A 73 -3.84 0.80 -16.07
N ASN A 74 -4.69 0.46 -17.04
CA ASN A 74 -6.02 -0.02 -16.69
C ASN A 74 -5.86 -1.28 -15.82
N SER A 75 -6.48 -1.28 -14.64
CA SER A 75 -6.25 -2.28 -13.61
C SER A 75 -7.56 -2.76 -13.03
N LEU A 76 -7.62 -4.04 -12.67
CA LEU A 76 -8.71 -4.63 -11.89
C LEU A 76 -8.19 -4.91 -10.49
N ILE A 77 -8.83 -4.33 -9.49
CA ILE A 77 -8.38 -4.39 -8.11
C ILE A 77 -9.45 -5.02 -7.24
N ARG A 78 -9.12 -6.13 -6.59
CA ARG A 78 -10.00 -6.75 -5.59
C ARG A 78 -9.82 -6.05 -4.26
N ILE A 79 -10.93 -5.58 -3.69
CA ILE A 79 -10.98 -4.93 -2.38
C ILE A 79 -11.27 -6.01 -1.33
N ILE A 80 -10.48 -6.02 -0.26
CA ILE A 80 -10.58 -6.95 0.85
C ILE A 80 -10.89 -6.15 2.11
N ASP A 81 -12.04 -6.41 2.70
CA ASP A 81 -12.49 -5.73 3.93
C ASP A 81 -11.52 -5.99 5.09
N GLU A 82 -11.24 -4.94 5.87
CA GLU A 82 -10.43 -5.00 7.10
C GLU A 82 -10.87 -6.14 8.02
N LYS A 83 -12.19 -6.33 8.20
CA LYS A 83 -12.74 -7.39 9.06
C LYS A 83 -12.28 -8.78 8.59
N THR A 84 -12.26 -9.02 7.28
CA THR A 84 -11.81 -10.29 6.70
C THR A 84 -10.33 -10.52 6.99
N VAL A 85 -9.51 -9.48 6.90
CA VAL A 85 -8.06 -9.55 7.17
C VAL A 85 -7.83 -9.83 8.66
N LYS A 86 -8.44 -9.04 9.55
CA LYS A 86 -8.37 -9.23 11.01
C LYS A 86 -8.78 -10.64 11.42
N GLU A 87 -9.90 -11.14 10.91
CA GLU A 87 -10.35 -12.51 11.20
C GLU A 87 -9.36 -13.57 10.74
N LYS A 88 -8.73 -13.40 9.57
CA LYS A 88 -7.71 -14.33 9.06
C LYS A 88 -6.43 -14.27 9.89
N MET A 89 -5.96 -13.06 10.23
CA MET A 89 -4.78 -12.87 11.07
C MET A 89 -4.97 -13.47 12.48
N ASN A 90 -6.15 -13.30 13.07
CA ASN A 90 -6.47 -13.87 14.39
C ASN A 90 -6.56 -15.40 14.40
N LYS A 91 -6.84 -16.01 13.24
CA LYS A 91 -6.89 -17.47 13.07
C LYS A 91 -5.57 -18.07 12.59
N ALA A 92 -4.62 -17.23 12.16
CA ALA A 92 -3.33 -17.68 11.68
C ALA A 92 -2.45 -18.15 12.85
N ASP A 93 -1.40 -18.92 12.52
CA ASP A 93 -0.34 -19.22 13.48
C ASP A 93 0.27 -17.90 14.01
N PRO A 94 0.41 -17.72 15.33
CA PRO A 94 0.94 -16.49 15.91
C PRO A 94 2.32 -16.09 15.37
N VAL A 95 3.17 -17.05 14.99
CA VAL A 95 4.48 -16.79 14.39
C VAL A 95 4.31 -16.16 13.02
N LEU A 96 3.41 -16.68 12.18
CA LEU A 96 3.13 -16.10 10.86
C LEU A 96 2.55 -14.69 10.99
N ALA A 97 1.63 -14.49 11.94
CA ALA A 97 1.07 -13.17 12.21
C ALA A 97 2.16 -12.16 12.64
N ALA A 98 3.08 -12.60 13.51
CA ALA A 98 4.21 -11.78 13.95
C ALA A 98 5.18 -11.45 12.81
N ILE A 99 5.45 -12.40 11.90
CA ILE A 99 6.29 -12.18 10.71
C ILE A 99 5.67 -11.11 9.82
N VAL A 100 4.38 -11.24 9.48
CA VAL A 100 3.66 -10.26 8.65
C VAL A 100 3.70 -8.88 9.30
N ARG A 101 3.36 -8.77 10.59
CA ARG A 101 3.41 -7.51 11.33
C ARG A 101 4.80 -6.89 11.32
N GLY A 102 5.83 -7.69 11.57
CA GLY A 102 7.22 -7.23 11.58
C GLY A 102 7.71 -6.75 10.22
N LEU A 103 7.33 -7.43 9.13
CA LEU A 103 7.68 -7.02 7.77
C LEU A 103 6.97 -5.73 7.38
N SER A 104 5.68 -5.58 7.67
CA SER A 104 4.92 -4.37 7.35
C SER A 104 5.44 -3.13 8.09
N LEU A 105 5.84 -3.27 9.35
CA LEU A 105 6.50 -2.20 10.10
C LEU A 105 7.82 -1.78 9.42
N ARG A 106 8.67 -2.75 9.07
CA ARG A 106 9.95 -2.48 8.40
C ARG A 106 9.78 -1.83 7.03
N ILE A 107 8.75 -2.21 6.26
CA ILE A 107 8.43 -1.58 4.98
C ILE A 107 7.99 -0.12 5.20
N GLY A 108 7.14 0.14 6.19
CA GLY A 108 6.75 1.50 6.56
C GLY A 108 7.96 2.38 6.91
N ASP A 109 8.86 1.87 7.75
CA ASP A 109 10.09 2.57 8.16
C ASP A 109 11.02 2.82 6.96
N ALA A 110 11.21 1.82 6.10
CA ALA A 110 12.04 1.93 4.90
C ALA A 110 11.49 2.98 3.93
N ASN A 111 10.18 3.02 3.72
CA ASN A 111 9.53 4.01 2.86
C ASN A 111 9.71 5.44 3.42
N ALA A 112 9.52 5.62 4.73
CA ALA A 112 9.71 6.91 5.37
C ALA A 112 11.17 7.40 5.31
N LEU A 113 12.12 6.48 5.50
CA LEU A 113 13.55 6.79 5.41
C LEU A 113 13.98 7.13 3.98
N ALA A 114 13.50 6.38 2.99
CA ALA A 114 13.76 6.65 1.58
C ALA A 114 13.29 8.05 1.17
N GLU A 115 12.07 8.41 1.57
CA GLU A 115 11.53 9.75 1.31
C GLU A 115 12.34 10.85 2.02
N LYS A 116 12.71 10.64 3.28
CA LYS A 116 13.54 11.60 4.02
C LYS A 116 14.84 11.92 3.28
N HIS A 117 15.58 10.90 2.85
CA HIS A 117 16.82 11.10 2.10
C HIS A 117 16.61 11.73 0.73
N TRP A 118 15.52 11.39 0.06
CA TRP A 118 15.17 12.01 -1.22
C TRP A 118 14.91 13.52 -1.08
N LEU A 119 14.21 13.94 -0.02
CA LEU A 119 13.99 15.36 0.29
C LEU A 119 15.30 16.08 0.61
N GLU A 120 16.16 15.50 1.45
CA GLU A 120 17.47 16.07 1.79
C GLU A 120 18.32 16.32 0.53
N LEU A 121 18.40 15.33 -0.38
CA LEU A 121 19.13 15.46 -1.65
C LEU A 121 18.54 16.54 -2.57
N ASN A 122 17.21 16.70 -2.59
CA ASN A 122 16.56 17.73 -3.40
C ASN A 122 16.88 19.14 -2.89
N VAL A 123 16.96 19.34 -1.57
CA VAL A 123 17.41 20.62 -0.98
C VAL A 123 18.83 20.95 -1.43
N TYR A 124 19.77 20.01 -1.35
CA TYR A 124 21.15 20.24 -1.81
C TYR A 124 21.23 20.59 -3.31
N LYS A 125 20.40 19.98 -4.15
CA LYS A 125 20.32 20.32 -5.58
C LYS A 125 19.82 21.74 -5.81
N SER A 126 18.88 22.23 -4.99
CA SER A 126 18.38 23.61 -5.09
C SER A 126 19.40 24.68 -4.70
N LEU A 127 20.36 24.37 -3.82
CA LEU A 127 21.41 25.30 -3.39
C LEU A 127 22.55 25.49 -4.41
N LYS A 128 22.62 24.65 -5.46
CA LYS A 128 23.63 24.72 -6.53
C LYS A 128 23.16 25.51 -7.76
N LYS A 129 21.99 26.13 -7.71
CA LYS A 129 21.49 27.09 -8.71
C LYS A 129 21.59 28.49 -8.15
#